data_AF-A0A2P6C7K8-F1
#
_entry.id   AF-A0A2P6C7K8-F1
#
_cell.length_a   1.000
_cell.length_b   1.000
_cell.length_c   1.000
_cell.angle_alpha   90.00
_cell.angle_beta   90.00
_cell.angle_gamma   90.00
#
_symmetry.space_group_name_H-M   'P 1'
#
loop_
_entity.id
_entity.type
_entity.pdbx_description
1 polymer ?
#
loop_
_entity_poly.entity_id
_entity_poly.type
_entity_poly.pdbx_seq_one_letter_code
_entity_poly.pdbx_strand_id
1 'polypeptide(L)'
;MIKSILVFSIVFFTLFLLSFTIHSYFIEEQTITLPYSLKKVYLFHYAFSLLICTNFLFFSRIPKIFEQLGFIYLGTILLKLTLFSILFYTSLFSENELTFSERLSLFIPAIVFLLIEALFVAKILKKK
;
A
#
# COMPACT_ATOMS: atom_id res chain seq x y z
N MET A 1 8.80 8.68 18.63
CA MET A 1 7.56 8.03 18.15
C MET A 1 6.73 9.00 17.32
N ILE A 2 6.25 10.11 17.90
CA ILE A 2 5.52 11.16 17.15
C ILE A 2 6.29 11.62 15.89
N LYS A 3 7.61 11.88 16.03
CA LYS A 3 8.46 12.29 14.90
C LYS A 3 8.46 11.25 13.77
N SER A 4 8.50 9.96 14.11
CA SER A 4 8.51 8.87 13.12
C SER A 4 7.15 8.67 12.46
N ILE A 5 6.06 8.76 13.23
CA ILE A 5 4.69 8.69 12.71
C ILE A 5 4.42 9.89 11.78
N LEU A 6 4.86 11.09 12.15
CA LEU A 6 4.79 12.26 11.27
C LEU A 6 5.57 12.05 9.98
N VAL A 7 6.79 11.49 10.06
CA VAL A 7 7.58 11.16 8.86
C VAL A 7 6.85 10.15 7.97
N PHE A 8 6.31 9.06 8.53
CA PHE A 8 5.53 8.09 7.74
C PHE A 8 4.31 8.75 7.09
N SER A 9 3.58 9.56 7.85
CA SER A 9 2.38 10.26 7.36
C SER A 9 2.71 11.18 6.20
N ILE A 10 3.74 12.02 6.35
CA ILE A 10 4.20 12.94 5.30
C ILE A 10 4.66 12.16 4.07
N VAL A 11 5.51 11.14 4.24
CA VAL A 11 6.05 10.38 3.11
C VAL A 11 4.94 9.65 2.35
N PHE A 12 4.04 8.93 3.03
CA PHE A 12 2.95 8.25 2.36
C PHE A 12 1.93 9.22 1.75
N PHE A 13 1.71 10.38 2.37
CA PHE A 13 0.82 11.40 1.82
C PHE A 13 1.41 12.04 0.56
N THR A 14 2.69 12.40 0.57
CA THR A 14 3.39 12.90 -0.61
C THR A 14 3.45 11.83 -1.70
N LEU A 15 3.71 10.57 -1.35
CA LEU A 15 3.69 9.45 -2.29
C LEU A 15 2.30 9.31 -2.91
N PHE A 16 1.23 9.35 -2.11
CA PHE A 16 -0.15 9.33 -2.59
C PHE A 16 -0.41 10.46 -3.57
N LEU A 17 -0.14 11.71 -3.20
CA LEU A 17 -0.39 12.86 -4.07
C LEU A 17 0.36 12.76 -5.39
N LEU A 18 1.66 12.52 -5.36
CA LEU A 18 2.49 12.47 -6.57
C LEU A 18 2.08 11.30 -7.47
N SER A 19 2.04 10.09 -6.92
CA SER A 19 1.79 8.88 -7.72
C SER A 19 0.35 8.81 -8.23
N PHE A 20 -0.64 9.24 -7.45
CA PHE A 20 -2.03 9.31 -7.91
C PHE A 20 -2.21 10.36 -9.01
N THR A 21 -1.61 11.54 -8.87
CA THR A 21 -1.75 12.61 -9.87
C THR A 21 -1.10 12.21 -11.19
N ILE A 22 0.13 11.68 -11.13
CA ILE A 22 0.85 11.21 -12.33
C ILE A 22 0.06 10.08 -13.01
N HIS A 23 -0.41 9.10 -12.25
CA HIS A 23 -1.15 7.98 -12.83
C HIS A 23 -2.49 8.42 -13.41
N SER A 24 -3.22 9.32 -12.75
CA SER A 24 -4.49 9.84 -13.26
C SER A 24 -4.29 10.63 -14.55
N TYR A 25 -3.23 11.44 -14.64
CA TYR A 25 -2.87 12.17 -15.88
C TYR A 25 -2.67 11.21 -17.05
N PHE A 26 -1.91 10.12 -16.87
CA PHE A 26 -1.69 9.13 -17.93
C PHE A 26 -2.97 8.39 -18.34
N ILE A 27 -3.86 8.10 -17.39
CA ILE A 27 -5.14 7.45 -17.67
C ILE A 27 -6.06 8.35 -18.49
N GLU A 28 -6.12 9.64 -18.14
CA GLU A 28 -6.91 10.64 -18.87
C GLU A 28 -6.35 10.88 -20.27
N GLU A 29 -5.02 11.03 -20.41
CA GLU A 29 -4.36 11.25 -21.70
C GLU A 29 -4.58 10.09 -22.68
N GLN A 30 -4.56 8.85 -22.17
CA GLN A 30 -4.77 7.64 -22.98
C GLN A 30 -6.26 7.28 -23.12
N THR A 31 -7.18 8.07 -22.57
CA THR A 31 -8.63 7.81 -22.57
C THR A 31 -9.03 6.43 -22.03
N ILE A 32 -8.27 5.92 -21.06
CA ILE A 32 -8.50 4.61 -20.46
C ILE A 32 -9.67 4.70 -19.47
N THR A 33 -10.73 3.94 -19.70
CA THR A 33 -11.88 3.86 -18.79
C THR A 33 -11.70 2.71 -17.80
N LEU A 34 -11.40 3.02 -16.54
CA LEU A 34 -11.24 1.99 -15.50
C LEU A 34 -12.62 1.57 -14.94
N PRO A 35 -12.92 0.26 -14.80
CA PRO A 35 -14.17 -0.23 -14.21
C PRO A 35 -14.20 -0.12 -12.67
N TYR A 36 -13.25 0.62 -12.10
CA TYR A 36 -13.08 0.80 -10.67
C TYR A 36 -12.52 2.19 -10.37
N SER A 37 -12.66 2.64 -9.12
CA SER A 37 -12.13 3.92 -8.70
C SER A 37 -10.64 3.83 -8.37
N LEU A 38 -9.80 4.39 -9.25
CA LEU A 38 -8.34 4.48 -9.03
C LEU A 38 -8.02 5.17 -7.69
N LYS A 39 -8.76 6.22 -7.34
CA LYS A 39 -8.61 6.93 -6.06
C LYS A 39 -8.82 6.01 -4.85
N LYS A 40 -9.83 5.12 -4.88
CA LYS A 40 -10.07 4.15 -3.79
C LYS A 40 -8.92 3.15 -3.66
N VAL A 41 -8.35 2.71 -4.78
CA VAL A 41 -7.19 1.81 -4.81
C VAL A 41 -5.99 2.48 -4.12
N TYR A 42 -5.66 3.71 -4.53
CA TYR A 42 -4.57 4.48 -3.90
C TYR A 42 -4.82 4.75 -2.42
N LEU A 43 -6.05 5.09 -2.04
CA LEU A 43 -6.42 5.35 -0.65
C LEU A 43 -6.28 4.10 0.22
N PHE A 44 -6.66 2.93 -0.31
CA PHE A 44 -6.46 1.65 0.37
C PHE A 44 -4.98 1.42 0.67
N HIS A 45 -4.11 1.52 -0.33
CA HIS A 45 -2.68 1.29 -0.14
C HIS A 45 -2.03 2.34 0.79
N TYR A 46 -2.43 3.61 0.66
CA TYR A 46 -2.01 4.68 1.57
C TYR A 46 -2.37 4.39 3.02
N ALA A 47 -3.64 4.13 3.31
CA ALA A 47 -4.12 3.92 4.67
C ALA A 47 -3.53 2.65 5.29
N PHE A 48 -3.48 1.56 4.51
CA PHE A 48 -2.98 0.27 5.00
C PHE A 48 -1.47 0.33 5.29
N SER A 49 -0.68 0.96 4.42
CA SER A 49 0.77 1.11 4.64
C SER A 49 1.09 2.00 5.83
N LEU A 50 0.34 3.09 6.01
CA LEU A 50 0.48 3.95 7.19
C LEU A 50 0.14 3.18 8.47
N LEU A 51 -0.92 2.37 8.44
CA LEU A 51 -1.34 1.51 9.55
C LEU A 51 -0.28 0.47 9.88
N ILE A 52 0.29 -0.23 8.90
CA ILE A 52 1.38 -1.20 9.10
C ILE A 52 2.57 -0.50 9.75
N CYS A 53 3.15 0.53 9.13
CA CYS A 53 4.35 1.17 9.65
C CYS A 53 4.17 1.75 11.06
N THR A 54 2.98 2.28 11.34
CA THR A 54 2.63 2.78 12.67
C THR A 54 2.57 1.66 13.70
N ASN A 55 1.82 0.58 13.44
CA ASN A 55 1.72 -0.57 14.35
C ASN A 55 3.08 -1.25 14.56
N PHE A 56 3.88 -1.41 13.51
CA PHE A 56 5.22 -1.98 13.60
C PHE A 56 6.14 -1.15 14.49
N LEU A 57 6.05 0.18 14.43
CA LEU A 57 6.81 1.06 15.32
C LEU A 57 6.40 0.91 16.80
N PHE A 58 5.13 0.61 17.08
CA PHE A 58 4.67 0.31 18.43
C PHE A 58 5.15 -1.07 18.89
N PHE A 59 4.94 -2.09 18.08
CA PHE A 59 5.32 -3.48 18.40
C PHE A 59 6.83 -3.69 18.50
N SER A 60 7.63 -2.87 17.81
CA SER A 60 9.10 -2.96 17.89
C SER A 60 9.66 -2.67 19.29
N ARG A 61 8.84 -2.15 20.21
CA ARG A 61 9.22 -1.88 21.60
C ARG A 61 9.05 -3.08 22.51
N ILE A 62 8.31 -4.10 22.09
CA ILE A 62 8.04 -5.29 22.89
C ILE A 62 9.06 -6.35 22.48
N PRO A 63 10.05 -6.71 23.33
CA PRO A 63 11.18 -7.54 22.92
C PRO A 63 10.79 -8.87 22.27
N LYS A 64 9.80 -9.57 22.86
CA LYS A 64 9.28 -10.85 22.35
C LYS A 64 8.64 -10.71 20.96
N ILE A 65 7.94 -9.61 20.71
CA ILE A 65 7.29 -9.37 19.41
C ILE A 65 8.33 -8.92 18.38
N PHE A 66 9.31 -8.11 18.80
CA PHE A 66 10.36 -7.61 17.93
C PHE A 66 11.08 -8.75 17.17
N GLU A 67 11.44 -9.82 17.86
CA GLU A 67 12.11 -10.99 17.28
C GLU A 67 11.27 -11.67 16.18
N GLN A 68 9.94 -11.53 16.25
CA GLN A 68 9.00 -12.11 15.31
C GLN A 68 8.50 -11.11 14.25
N LEU A 69 8.86 -9.81 14.34
CA LEU A 69 8.30 -8.78 13.47
C LEU A 69 8.54 -9.03 11.98
N GLY A 70 9.66 -9.65 11.60
CA GLY A 70 9.90 -10.04 10.22
C GLY A 70 8.86 -11.04 9.70
N PHE A 71 8.52 -12.05 10.50
CA PHE A 71 7.47 -13.03 10.17
C PHE A 71 6.08 -12.39 10.20
N ILE A 72 5.80 -11.54 11.19
CA ILE A 72 4.55 -10.78 11.26
C ILE A 72 4.39 -9.93 10.00
N TYR A 73 5.46 -9.32 9.49
CA TYR A 73 5.41 -8.50 8.28
C TYR A 73 4.95 -9.30 7.07
N LEU A 74 5.51 -10.49 6.87
CA LEU A 74 5.08 -11.38 5.79
C LEU A 74 3.58 -11.72 5.91
N GLY A 75 3.11 -12.02 7.13
CA GLY A 75 1.68 -12.21 7.41
C GLY A 75 0.84 -10.98 7.09
N THR A 76 1.32 -9.77 7.39
CA THR A 76 0.60 -8.53 7.06
C THR A 76 0.54 -8.24 5.57
N ILE A 77 1.56 -8.63 4.78
CA ILE A 77 1.50 -8.53 3.32
C ILE A 77 0.41 -9.46 2.78
N LEU A 78 0.36 -10.71 3.26
CA LEU A 78 -0.69 -11.65 2.87
C LEU A 78 -2.08 -11.11 3.25
N LEU A 79 -2.23 -10.59 4.47
CA LEU A 79 -3.48 -9.96 4.91
C LEU A 79 -3.87 -8.78 4.01
N LYS A 80 -2.92 -7.91 3.65
CA LYS A 80 -3.15 -6.77 2.76
C LYS A 80 -3.66 -7.21 1.39
N LEU A 81 -3.03 -8.23 0.80
CA LEU A 81 -3.43 -8.78 -0.49
C LEU A 81 -4.83 -9.42 -0.41
N THR A 82 -5.10 -10.19 0.64
CA THR A 82 -6.43 -10.78 0.86
C THR A 82 -7.52 -9.71 1.02
N LEU A 83 -7.28 -8.69 1.85
CA LEU A 83 -8.23 -7.60 2.04
C LEU A 83 -8.42 -6.77 0.76
N PHE A 84 -7.36 -6.56 0.00
CA PHE A 84 -7.45 -5.93 -1.32
C PHE A 84 -8.36 -6.74 -2.25
N SER A 85 -8.13 -8.04 -2.35
CA SER A 85 -8.94 -8.94 -3.19
C SER A 85 -10.41 -8.96 -2.78
N ILE A 86 -10.71 -8.87 -1.48
CA ILE A 86 -12.09 -8.79 -0.98
C ILE A 86 -12.73 -7.44 -1.33
N LEU A 87 -12.04 -6.33 -1.06
CA LEU A 87 -12.59 -4.98 -1.28
C LEU A 87 -12.77 -4.62 -2.75
N PHE A 88 -11.92 -5.15 -3.62
CA PHE A 88 -11.97 -4.95 -5.07
C PHE A 88 -12.44 -6.19 -5.82
N TYR A 89 -13.16 -7.10 -5.13
CA TYR A 89 -13.61 -8.38 -5.69
C TYR A 89 -14.36 -8.22 -7.01
N THR A 90 -15.35 -7.31 -7.05
CA THR A 90 -16.15 -7.06 -8.26
C THR A 90 -15.32 -6.55 -9.43
N SER A 91 -14.21 -5.87 -9.16
CA SER A 91 -13.33 -5.33 -10.19
C SER A 91 -12.29 -6.35 -10.64
N LEU A 92 -11.91 -7.29 -9.77
CA LEU A 92 -10.91 -8.32 -10.04
C LEU A 92 -11.52 -9.59 -10.67
N PHE A 93 -12.78 -9.88 -10.35
CA PHE A 93 -13.45 -11.14 -10.71
C PHE A 93 -14.79 -10.90 -11.44
N SER A 94 -15.00 -9.73 -12.05
CA SER A 94 -16.13 -9.52 -12.96
C SER A 94 -16.03 -10.43 -14.18
N GLU A 95 -17.18 -10.76 -14.77
CA GLU A 95 -17.27 -11.55 -16.02
C GLU A 95 -16.48 -10.94 -17.18
N ASN A 96 -16.38 -9.60 -17.20
CA ASN A 96 -15.51 -8.91 -18.14
C ASN A 96 -14.07 -8.97 -17.63
N GLU A 97 -13.21 -9.65 -18.38
CA GLU A 97 -11.79 -9.64 -18.11
C GLU A 97 -11.22 -8.22 -18.25
N LEU A 98 -10.53 -7.76 -17.20
CA LEU A 98 -9.76 -6.53 -17.28
C LEU A 98 -8.71 -6.64 -18.39
N THR A 99 -8.59 -5.59 -19.20
CA THR A 99 -7.48 -5.38 -20.13
C THR A 99 -6.15 -5.31 -19.37
N PHE A 100 -5.04 -5.48 -20.09
CA PHE A 100 -3.71 -5.41 -19.48
C PHE A 100 -3.48 -4.06 -18.77
N SER A 101 -3.87 -2.95 -19.40
CA SER A 101 -3.74 -1.61 -18.82
C SER A 101 -4.55 -1.45 -17.53
N GLU A 102 -5.79 -1.93 -17.52
CA GLU A 102 -6.63 -1.90 -16.30
C GLU A 102 -6.07 -2.79 -15.19
N ARG A 103 -5.50 -3.97 -15.50
CA ARG A 103 -4.81 -4.79 -14.49
C ARG A 103 -3.59 -4.06 -13.95
N LEU A 104 -2.78 -3.50 -14.83
CA LEU A 104 -1.57 -2.77 -14.45
C LEU A 104 -1.89 -1.58 -13.54
N SER A 105 -2.99 -0.87 -13.82
CA SER A 105 -3.46 0.24 -13.00
C SER A 105 -3.90 -0.14 -11.58
N LEU A 106 -4.31 -1.40 -11.34
CA LEU A 106 -4.51 -1.93 -9.98
C LEU A 106 -3.20 -2.23 -9.26
N PHE A 107 -2.19 -2.74 -9.98
CA PHE A 107 -0.94 -3.19 -9.38
C PHE A 107 0.09 -2.06 -9.15
N ILE A 108 0.10 -1.00 -9.96
CA ILE A 108 1.01 0.14 -9.78
C ILE A 108 0.92 0.71 -8.34
N PRO A 109 -0.26 1.04 -7.81
CA PRO A 109 -0.40 1.51 -6.42
C PRO A 109 0.12 0.48 -5.41
N ALA A 110 -0.18 -0.81 -5.62
CA ALA A 110 0.27 -1.86 -4.70
C ALA A 110 1.79 -1.91 -4.60
N ILE A 111 2.49 -1.92 -5.73
CA ILE A 111 3.96 -2.00 -5.80
C ILE A 111 4.59 -0.75 -5.18
N VAL A 112 4.13 0.45 -5.59
CA VAL A 112 4.71 1.73 -5.14
C VAL A 112 4.62 1.88 -3.62
N PHE A 113 3.47 1.58 -3.03
CA PHE A 113 3.30 1.68 -1.57
C PHE A 113 4.04 0.56 -0.82
N LEU A 114 4.02 -0.67 -1.35
CA LEU A 114 4.70 -1.80 -0.72
C LEU A 114 6.23 -1.61 -0.67
N LEU A 115 6.83 -1.02 -1.71
CA LEU A 115 8.27 -0.72 -1.72
C LEU A 115 8.66 0.25 -0.59
N ILE A 116 7.93 1.36 -0.46
CA ILE A 116 8.19 2.36 0.59
C ILE A 116 7.90 1.80 1.98
N GLU A 117 6.82 1.02 2.12
CA GLU A 117 6.47 0.29 3.34
C GLU A 117 7.60 -0.66 3.77
N ALA A 118 8.11 -1.48 2.84
CA ALA A 118 9.20 -2.42 3.11
C ALA A 118 10.47 -1.71 3.57
N LEU A 119 10.82 -0.55 2.97
CA LEU A 119 11.96 0.25 3.39
C LEU A 119 11.79 0.77 4.82
N PHE A 120 10.60 1.24 5.19
CA PHE A 120 10.33 1.69 6.57
C PHE A 120 10.35 0.54 7.56
N VAL A 121 9.73 -0.59 7.24
CA VAL A 121 9.74 -1.77 8.10
C VAL A 121 11.17 -2.28 8.28
N ALA A 122 11.96 -2.38 7.22
CA ALA A 122 13.38 -2.73 7.31
C ALA A 122 14.17 -1.76 8.20
N LYS A 123 13.89 -0.46 8.12
CA LYS A 123 14.51 0.54 9.01
C LYS A 123 14.10 0.39 10.48
N ILE A 124 12.87 -0.06 10.75
CA ILE A 124 12.42 -0.38 12.12
C ILE A 124 13.15 -1.61 12.64
N LEU A 125 13.28 -2.66 11.83
CA LEU A 125 13.97 -3.91 12.18
C LEU A 125 15.48 -3.73 12.38
N LYS A 126 16.12 -2.82 11.65
CA LYS A 126 17.57 -2.52 11.79
C LYS A 126 17.92 -1.59 12.96
N LYS A 127 16.93 -1.02 13.65
CA LYS A 127 17.15 -0.04 14.74
C LYS A 127 17.39 -0.68 16.11
N LYS A 128 17.54 -2.00 16.16
CA LYS A 128 17.99 -2.76 17.31
C LYS A 128 19.34 -3.36 16.97
#